data_AF-A0A2T2ZU82-F1
#
_entry.id   AF-A0A2T2ZU82-F1
#
_cell.length_a   1.000
_cell.length_b   1.000
_cell.length_c   1.000
_cell.angle_alpha   90.00
_cell.angle_beta   90.00
_cell.angle_gamma   90.00
#
_symmetry.space_group_name_H-M   'P 1'
#
loop_
_entity.id
_entity.type
_entity.pdbx_description
1 polymer ?
#
loop_
_entity_poly.entity_id
_entity_poly.type
_entity_poly.pdbx_seq_one_letter_code
_entity_poly.pdbx_strand_id
1 'polypeptide(L)'
;GSCTLAPGIFVNDLGIPFTSVLLKPGATGCGAVDGSFTPTDYKAIHFIGYVPALKVTPDGEHMLHRRAILSFGVVQITDSRCASVPDTEQAKIQDWTTWLSGTPHGCGCAMWLHPTRFTAADVPGVNDEVHGIIKETGRRKIFESRLPRDGFAIGGKTTIVDFQVALFYSWDNKILDIGMTRYAKYSEFVRNALK
;
A
#
# COMPACT_ATOMS: atom_id res chain seq x y z
N GLY A 1 -3.00 -9.86 -3.40
CA GLY A 1 -3.72 -9.23 -2.28
C GLY A 1 -4.05 -7.81 -2.67
N SER A 2 -5.19 -7.27 -2.29
CA SER A 2 -5.55 -5.87 -2.57
C SER A 2 -4.76 -4.90 -1.70
N CYS A 3 -4.83 -3.60 -2.00
CA CYS A 3 -4.27 -2.51 -1.19
C CYS A 3 -4.77 -2.49 0.28
N THR A 4 -5.72 -3.35 0.63
CA THR A 4 -6.32 -3.52 1.96
C THR A 4 -5.56 -4.51 2.85
N LEU A 5 -4.67 -5.34 2.28
CA LEU A 5 -3.97 -6.40 3.00
C LEU A 5 -3.04 -5.85 4.09
N ALA A 6 -2.24 -4.83 3.77
CA ALA A 6 -1.30 -4.25 4.74
C ALA A 6 -2.02 -3.64 5.96
N PRO A 7 -3.07 -2.81 5.81
CA PRO A 7 -3.85 -2.35 6.96
C PRO A 7 -4.56 -3.46 7.72
N GLY A 8 -5.08 -4.48 7.02
CA GLY A 8 -5.73 -5.62 7.67
C GLY A 8 -4.77 -6.43 8.55
N ILE A 9 -3.58 -6.76 8.05
CA ILE A 9 -2.53 -7.44 8.83
C ILE A 9 -2.15 -6.58 10.04
N PHE A 10 -1.96 -5.28 9.82
CA PHE A 10 -1.55 -4.35 10.86
C PHE A 10 -2.56 -4.26 12.01
N VAL A 11 -3.84 -4.03 11.73
CA VAL A 11 -4.87 -3.92 12.78
C VAL A 11 -5.01 -5.23 13.56
N ASN A 12 -4.87 -6.39 12.88
CA ASN A 12 -4.87 -7.70 13.53
C ASN A 12 -3.65 -7.90 14.46
N ASP A 13 -2.44 -7.56 13.99
CA ASP A 13 -1.19 -7.74 14.76
C ASP A 13 -1.16 -6.91 16.05
N LEU A 14 -1.86 -5.78 16.04
CA LEU A 14 -2.01 -4.88 17.18
C LEU A 14 -3.13 -5.28 18.13
N GLY A 15 -3.93 -6.29 17.79
CA GLY A 15 -5.09 -6.70 18.57
C GLY A 15 -6.18 -5.61 18.68
N ILE A 16 -6.20 -4.62 17.78
CA ILE A 16 -7.20 -3.55 17.79
C ILE A 16 -8.53 -4.14 17.31
N PRO A 17 -9.62 -4.08 18.10
CA PRO A 17 -10.92 -4.55 17.66
C PRO A 17 -11.41 -3.76 16.44
N PHE A 18 -11.82 -4.45 15.39
CA PHE A 18 -12.35 -3.80 14.19
C PHE A 18 -13.42 -4.66 13.51
N THR A 19 -14.30 -3.99 12.75
CA THR A 19 -15.26 -4.66 11.87
C THR A 19 -14.80 -4.48 10.43
N SER A 20 -14.72 -5.59 9.68
CA SER A 20 -14.41 -5.57 8.25
C SER A 20 -15.69 -5.50 7.43
N VAL A 21 -15.76 -4.56 6.49
CA VAL A 21 -16.83 -4.51 5.48
C VAL A 21 -16.24 -4.74 4.10
N LEU A 22 -16.71 -5.79 3.41
CA LEU A 22 -16.27 -6.11 2.06
C LEU A 22 -16.96 -5.20 1.06
N LEU A 23 -16.18 -4.51 0.23
CA LEU A 23 -16.72 -3.64 -0.82
C LEU A 23 -16.60 -4.26 -2.20
N LYS A 24 -17.60 -3.98 -3.04
CA LYS A 24 -17.61 -4.33 -4.46
C LYS A 24 -17.62 -3.05 -5.32
N PRO A 25 -16.73 -2.94 -6.34
CA PRO A 25 -16.80 -1.85 -7.31
C PRO A 25 -18.09 -1.90 -8.13
N GLY A 26 -18.69 -0.74 -8.39
CA GLY A 26 -19.84 -0.56 -9.27
C GLY A 26 -19.74 0.75 -10.06
N ALA A 27 -20.71 0.99 -10.94
CA ALA A 27 -20.71 2.14 -11.87
C ALA A 27 -20.62 3.51 -11.18
N THR A 28 -21.15 3.64 -9.97
CA THR A 28 -21.21 4.90 -9.21
C THR A 28 -20.19 4.99 -8.08
N GLY A 29 -19.40 3.93 -7.84
CA GLY A 29 -18.43 3.81 -6.76
C GLY A 29 -18.42 2.43 -6.11
N CYS A 30 -17.68 2.28 -5.01
CA CYS A 30 -17.64 1.04 -4.23
C CYS A 30 -18.79 1.02 -3.21
N GLY A 31 -19.57 -0.07 -3.15
CA GLY A 31 -20.62 -0.28 -2.15
C GLY A 31 -20.38 -1.54 -1.32
N ALA A 32 -21.01 -1.62 -0.15
CA ALA A 32 -20.89 -2.78 0.72
C ALA A 32 -21.60 -4.01 0.13
N VAL A 33 -20.92 -5.16 0.14
CA VAL A 33 -21.48 -6.42 -0.40
C VAL A 33 -22.67 -6.90 0.42
N ASP A 34 -22.65 -6.65 1.73
CA ASP A 34 -23.73 -6.99 2.66
C ASP A 34 -24.89 -5.97 2.66
N GLY A 35 -24.78 -4.90 1.85
CA GLY A 35 -25.77 -3.83 1.79
C GLY A 35 -25.77 -2.88 2.99
N SER A 36 -24.79 -2.96 3.89
CA SER A 36 -24.70 -2.11 5.08
C SER A 36 -24.58 -0.62 4.77
N PHE A 37 -24.02 -0.27 3.61
CA PHE A 37 -23.98 1.11 3.11
C PHE A 37 -23.84 1.21 1.59
N THR A 38 -24.34 2.31 1.04
CA THR A 38 -24.30 2.63 -0.39
C THR A 38 -22.96 3.24 -0.81
N PRO A 39 -22.66 3.32 -2.13
CA PRO A 39 -21.51 4.07 -2.61
C PRO A 39 -21.49 5.55 -2.20
N THR A 40 -22.67 6.16 -2.01
CA THR A 40 -22.79 7.54 -1.54
C THR A 40 -22.37 7.65 -0.08
N ASP A 41 -22.88 6.74 0.77
CA ASP A 41 -22.49 6.66 2.18
C ASP A 41 -20.98 6.40 2.33
N TYR A 42 -20.43 5.53 1.47
CA TYR A 42 -18.99 5.27 1.47
C TYR A 42 -18.16 6.49 1.06
N LYS A 43 -18.65 7.33 0.14
CA LYS A 43 -17.96 8.57 -0.24
C LYS A 43 -17.93 9.60 0.89
N ALA A 44 -18.88 9.54 1.83
CA ALA A 44 -18.76 10.30 3.06
C ALA A 44 -17.53 9.87 3.86
N ILE A 45 -17.19 8.56 3.89
CA ILE A 45 -16.00 8.00 4.56
C ILE A 45 -14.72 8.25 3.77
N HIS A 46 -14.74 8.12 2.45
CA HIS A 46 -13.58 8.35 1.60
C HIS A 46 -13.99 9.14 0.36
N PHE A 47 -13.63 10.41 0.27
CA PHE A 47 -14.11 11.32 -0.78
C PHE A 47 -13.85 10.83 -2.22
N ILE A 48 -12.77 10.07 -2.47
CA ILE A 48 -12.50 9.44 -3.79
C ILE A 48 -13.25 8.11 -4.00
N GLY A 49 -13.70 7.45 -2.93
CA GLY A 49 -14.38 6.14 -2.99
C GLY A 49 -13.43 4.95 -3.23
N TYR A 50 -12.16 5.05 -2.87
CA TYR A 50 -11.18 3.96 -2.95
C TYR A 50 -11.05 3.19 -1.64
N VAL A 51 -10.54 1.97 -1.72
CA VAL A 51 -10.19 1.12 -0.57
C VAL A 51 -8.66 1.07 -0.35
N PRO A 52 -8.18 0.85 0.89
CA PRO A 52 -8.93 0.80 2.15
C PRO A 52 -9.29 2.20 2.68
N ALA A 53 -10.36 2.26 3.45
CA ALA A 53 -10.72 3.38 4.31
C ALA A 53 -10.99 2.86 5.73
N LEU A 54 -10.67 3.66 6.74
CA LEU A 54 -10.93 3.36 8.14
C LEU A 54 -11.74 4.50 8.73
N LYS A 55 -12.85 4.15 9.38
CA LYS A 55 -13.63 5.05 10.22
C LYS A 55 -13.29 4.75 11.68
N VAL A 56 -12.78 5.75 12.39
CA VAL A 56 -12.47 5.67 13.83
C VAL A 56 -13.60 6.39 14.57
N THR A 57 -14.17 5.75 15.60
CA THR A 57 -15.35 6.23 16.33
C THR A 57 -15.11 6.73 17.78
N PRO A 58 -14.06 6.33 18.53
CA PRO A 58 -13.93 6.73 19.93
C PRO A 58 -13.79 8.25 20.17
N ASP A 59 -13.18 9.03 19.27
CA ASP A 59 -12.78 10.43 19.55
C ASP A 59 -13.26 11.46 18.50
N GLY A 60 -14.38 11.18 17.83
CA GLY A 60 -14.88 11.98 16.69
C GLY A 60 -14.64 11.26 15.35
N GLU A 61 -15.44 11.58 14.34
CA GLU A 61 -15.38 10.89 13.04
C GLU A 61 -14.08 11.27 12.29
N HIS A 62 -13.02 10.49 12.52
CA HIS A 62 -11.81 10.58 11.72
C HIS A 62 -11.86 9.57 10.59
N MET A 63 -11.71 10.09 9.37
CA MET A 63 -11.78 9.34 8.13
C MET A 63 -10.38 9.28 7.53
N LEU A 64 -9.79 8.09 7.57
CA LEU A 64 -8.41 7.89 7.15
C LEU A 64 -8.41 7.13 5.82
N HIS A 65 -7.76 7.71 4.82
CA HIS A 65 -7.41 7.01 3.57
C HIS A 65 -6.11 6.23 3.75
N ARG A 66 -5.75 5.30 2.86
CA ARG A 66 -4.54 4.45 2.97
C ARG A 66 -3.28 5.12 3.53
N ARG A 67 -2.88 6.31 3.01
CA ARG A 67 -1.74 7.07 3.57
C ARG A 67 -1.95 7.46 5.02
N ALA A 68 -3.15 7.94 5.36
CA ALA A 68 -3.51 8.28 6.71
C ALA A 68 -3.75 7.03 7.57
N ILE A 69 -4.13 5.85 7.06
CA ILE A 69 -4.21 4.61 7.87
C ILE A 69 -2.80 4.10 8.18
N LEU A 70 -1.90 4.11 7.20
CA LEU A 70 -0.52 3.67 7.39
C LEU A 70 0.26 4.71 8.22
N SER A 71 0.02 6.01 8.04
CA SER A 71 0.61 7.08 8.86
C SER A 71 -0.07 7.26 10.22
N PHE A 72 -1.37 7.04 10.36
CA PHE A 72 -2.05 6.93 11.67
C PHE A 72 -1.55 5.70 12.41
N GLY A 73 -1.25 4.62 11.68
CA GLY A 73 -0.50 3.50 12.20
C GLY A 73 0.89 3.87 12.72
N VAL A 74 1.54 4.87 12.12
CA VAL A 74 2.85 5.39 12.58
C VAL A 74 2.70 6.41 13.73
N VAL A 75 1.58 7.14 13.81
CA VAL A 75 1.38 8.26 14.75
C VAL A 75 0.60 7.89 16.02
N GLN A 76 -0.37 6.96 15.96
CA GLN A 76 -1.20 6.56 17.10
C GLN A 76 -0.74 5.28 17.78
N ILE A 77 0.17 4.53 17.16
CA ILE A 77 0.75 3.35 17.80
C ILE A 77 2.06 3.75 18.42
N THR A 78 1.91 4.30 19.60
CA THR A 78 2.87 4.20 20.70
C THR A 78 2.87 2.78 21.30
N ASP A 79 2.61 1.72 20.50
CA ASP A 79 3.03 0.37 20.89
C ASP A 79 4.56 0.33 20.77
N SER A 80 5.16 0.02 21.91
CA SER A 80 6.57 -0.23 22.19
C SER A 80 7.35 -1.10 21.20
N ARG A 81 6.72 -1.74 20.22
CA ARG A 81 7.39 -2.56 19.19
C ARG A 81 7.70 -1.82 17.89
N CYS A 82 6.88 -0.84 17.51
CA CYS A 82 7.04 -0.09 16.25
C CYS A 82 7.46 1.38 16.47
N ALA A 83 7.20 1.94 17.66
CA ALA A 83 7.56 3.31 18.02
C ALA A 83 8.82 3.42 18.91
N SER A 84 9.39 2.30 19.39
CA SER A 84 10.66 2.27 20.14
C SER A 84 11.90 2.40 19.25
N VAL A 85 11.74 3.12 18.14
CA VAL A 85 12.83 3.39 17.20
C VAL A 85 13.33 4.81 17.47
N PRO A 86 14.65 5.06 17.50
CA PRO A 86 15.19 6.41 17.65
C PRO A 86 14.55 7.36 16.63
N ASP A 87 14.45 8.66 16.94
CA ASP A 87 13.83 9.66 16.06
C ASP A 87 14.36 9.63 14.62
N THR A 88 15.64 9.26 14.45
CA THR A 88 16.28 9.09 13.15
C THR A 88 15.76 7.89 12.36
N GLU A 89 15.29 6.83 13.02
CA GLU A 89 14.62 5.68 12.41
C GLU A 89 13.15 5.98 12.11
N GLN A 90 12.46 6.78 12.94
CA GLN A 90 11.11 7.26 12.64
C GLN A 90 11.10 8.10 11.36
N ALA A 91 12.06 9.02 11.21
CA ALA A 91 12.22 9.79 9.98
C ALA A 91 12.44 8.90 8.75
N LYS A 92 13.22 7.82 8.89
CA LYS A 92 13.40 6.82 7.82
C LYS A 92 12.09 6.08 7.51
N ILE A 93 11.31 5.70 8.52
CA ILE A 93 9.99 5.07 8.31
C ILE A 93 9.08 6.02 7.52
N GLN A 94 9.02 7.29 7.90
CA GLN A 94 8.21 8.28 7.20
C GLN A 94 8.66 8.50 5.76
N ASP A 95 9.96 8.60 5.51
CA ASP A 95 10.55 8.72 4.18
C ASP A 95 10.23 7.49 3.31
N TRP A 96 10.43 6.29 3.85
CA TRP A 96 10.09 5.04 3.18
C TRP A 96 8.60 4.93 2.84
N THR A 97 7.72 5.15 3.82
CA THR A 97 6.25 5.05 3.61
C THR A 97 5.72 6.10 2.64
N THR A 98 6.28 7.31 2.67
CA THR A 98 5.97 8.39 1.71
C THR A 98 6.39 7.99 0.30
N TRP A 99 7.63 7.51 0.16
CA TRP A 99 8.15 7.08 -1.12
C TRP A 99 7.38 5.89 -1.67
N LEU A 100 7.12 4.86 -0.85
CA LEU A 100 6.38 3.66 -1.22
C LEU A 100 4.96 3.97 -1.72
N SER A 101 4.32 4.96 -1.11
CA SER A 101 2.98 5.43 -1.50
C SER A 101 2.98 6.22 -2.81
N GLY A 102 3.97 7.08 -3.04
CA GLY A 102 4.03 7.93 -4.22
C GLY A 102 4.56 7.20 -5.45
N THR A 103 5.75 6.62 -5.32
CA THR A 103 6.51 6.10 -6.46
C THR A 103 6.10 4.67 -6.84
N PRO A 104 6.33 3.63 -5.99
CA PRO A 104 5.88 2.28 -6.31
C PRO A 104 4.39 2.15 -6.54
N HIS A 105 3.59 2.68 -5.62
CA HIS A 105 2.16 2.49 -5.64
C HIS A 105 1.48 3.41 -6.65
N GLY A 106 1.78 4.71 -6.64
CA GLY A 106 1.17 5.70 -7.52
C GLY A 106 1.68 5.58 -8.95
N CYS A 107 2.97 5.85 -9.17
CA CYS A 107 3.56 5.89 -10.50
C CYS A 107 3.77 4.49 -11.11
N GLY A 108 4.01 3.47 -10.30
CA GLY A 108 4.16 2.09 -10.76
C GLY A 108 2.80 1.40 -10.92
N CYS A 109 2.25 0.95 -9.79
CA CYS A 109 1.10 0.04 -9.78
C CYS A 109 -0.20 0.69 -10.26
N ALA A 110 -0.52 1.91 -9.80
CA ALA A 110 -1.79 2.54 -10.12
C ALA A 110 -1.84 3.02 -11.58
N MET A 111 -0.74 3.55 -12.13
CA MET A 111 -0.67 3.89 -13.55
C MET A 111 -0.72 2.65 -14.44
N TRP A 112 -0.12 1.53 -14.01
CA TRP A 112 -0.20 0.24 -14.71
C TRP A 112 -1.61 -0.34 -14.72
N LEU A 113 -2.26 -0.42 -13.55
CA LEU A 113 -3.55 -1.09 -13.41
C LEU A 113 -4.72 -0.22 -13.88
N HIS A 114 -4.56 1.10 -13.84
CA HIS A 114 -5.61 2.06 -14.12
C HIS A 114 -5.07 3.28 -14.89
N PRO A 115 -4.52 3.08 -16.10
CA PRO A 115 -3.94 4.17 -16.91
C PRO A 115 -4.96 5.27 -17.21
N THR A 116 -6.24 4.90 -17.35
CA THR A 116 -7.37 5.82 -17.57
C THR A 116 -7.60 6.84 -16.45
N ARG A 117 -6.94 6.69 -15.28
CA ARG A 117 -6.94 7.72 -14.23
C ARG A 117 -6.00 8.89 -14.53
N PHE A 118 -5.05 8.70 -15.45
CA PHE A 118 -3.95 9.61 -15.73
C PHE A 118 -3.93 10.09 -17.18
N THR A 119 -4.62 9.38 -18.08
CA THR A 119 -4.78 9.75 -19.48
C THR A 119 -6.24 9.66 -19.88
N ALA A 120 -6.67 10.44 -20.87
CA ALA A 120 -7.93 10.18 -21.55
C ALA A 120 -7.88 8.78 -22.20
N ALA A 121 -8.99 8.06 -22.19
CA ALA A 121 -9.06 6.68 -22.70
C ALA A 121 -8.78 6.62 -24.20
N ASP A 122 -8.10 5.54 -24.62
CA ASP A 122 -7.78 5.16 -26.00
C ASP A 122 -6.93 6.15 -26.81
N VAL A 123 -5.69 6.39 -26.35
CA VAL A 123 -4.64 6.81 -27.29
C VAL A 123 -3.92 5.54 -27.78
N PRO A 124 -4.09 5.13 -29.05
CA PRO A 124 -3.40 3.98 -29.62
C PRO A 124 -1.88 4.12 -29.44
N GLY A 125 -1.21 3.06 -28.96
CA GLY A 125 0.23 3.05 -28.70
C GLY A 125 0.67 3.60 -27.34
N VAL A 126 -0.10 4.49 -26.72
CA VAL A 126 0.21 5.00 -25.37
C VAL A 126 0.13 3.89 -24.34
N ASN A 127 -0.85 2.99 -24.42
CA ASN A 127 -0.95 1.91 -23.44
C ASN A 127 0.30 1.03 -23.44
N ASP A 128 0.79 0.56 -24.58
CA ASP A 128 1.93 -0.36 -24.61
C ASP A 128 3.27 0.34 -24.33
N GLU A 129 3.47 1.57 -24.83
CA GLU A 129 4.68 2.35 -24.57
C GLU A 129 4.75 2.83 -23.12
N VAL A 130 3.65 3.37 -22.58
CA VAL A 130 3.55 3.79 -21.17
C VAL A 130 3.67 2.58 -20.26
N HIS A 131 3.05 1.45 -20.60
CA HIS A 131 3.27 0.19 -19.90
C HIS A 131 4.75 -0.22 -19.97
N GLY A 132 5.40 -0.17 -21.12
CA GLY A 132 6.83 -0.46 -21.26
C GLY A 132 7.71 0.41 -20.36
N ILE A 133 7.46 1.72 -20.33
CA ILE A 133 8.18 2.70 -19.51
C ILE A 133 7.90 2.49 -18.02
N ILE A 134 6.64 2.24 -17.64
CA ILE A 134 6.27 1.94 -16.25
C ILE A 134 6.89 0.62 -15.79
N LYS A 135 6.89 -0.41 -16.65
CA LYS A 135 7.59 -1.68 -16.41
C LYS A 135 9.06 -1.41 -16.15
N GLU A 136 9.75 -0.71 -17.05
CA GLU A 136 11.21 -0.55 -16.96
C GLU A 136 11.65 0.43 -15.87
N THR A 137 10.99 1.58 -15.77
CA THR A 137 11.22 2.54 -14.67
C THR A 137 10.84 1.92 -13.35
N GLY A 138 9.76 1.14 -13.34
CA GLY A 138 9.28 0.44 -12.18
C GLY A 138 10.29 -0.58 -11.68
N ARG A 139 10.75 -1.45 -12.58
CA ARG A 139 11.81 -2.44 -12.35
C ARG A 139 13.07 -1.84 -11.75
N ARG A 140 13.59 -0.75 -12.33
CA ARG A 140 14.86 -0.15 -11.90
C ARG A 140 14.76 0.70 -10.63
N LYS A 141 13.76 1.58 -10.52
CA LYS A 141 13.71 2.57 -9.45
C LYS A 141 12.99 2.06 -8.20
N ILE A 142 12.05 1.14 -8.36
CA ILE A 142 11.08 0.86 -7.30
C ILE A 142 11.68 -0.08 -6.24
N PHE A 143 12.61 -0.99 -6.55
CA PHE A 143 13.00 -1.98 -5.53
C PHE A 143 14.49 -2.33 -5.48
N GLU A 144 15.26 -2.30 -6.56
CA GLU A 144 16.66 -2.76 -6.45
C GLU A 144 17.64 -1.73 -5.84
N SER A 145 17.38 -0.42 -6.02
CA SER A 145 18.33 0.62 -5.58
C SER A 145 18.24 0.97 -4.10
N ARG A 146 17.10 0.68 -3.44
CA ARG A 146 16.82 1.11 -2.06
C ARG A 146 16.77 -0.03 -1.06
N LEU A 147 16.63 -1.28 -1.52
CA LEU A 147 16.59 -2.44 -0.62
C LEU A 147 17.96 -2.68 0.03
N PRO A 148 18.04 -2.67 1.36
CA PRO A 148 19.27 -2.97 2.06
C PRO A 148 19.56 -4.48 2.02
N ARG A 149 20.83 -4.84 2.23
CA ARG A 149 21.31 -6.23 2.07
C ARG A 149 21.06 -7.10 3.29
N ASP A 150 20.81 -6.50 4.43
CA ASP A 150 20.68 -7.11 5.76
C ASP A 150 19.26 -7.63 6.07
N GLY A 151 18.34 -7.59 5.09
CA GLY A 151 17.03 -8.23 5.18
C GLY A 151 15.96 -7.43 5.93
N PHE A 152 16.29 -6.23 6.43
CA PHE A 152 15.36 -5.31 7.09
C PHE A 152 15.46 -3.93 6.47
N ALA A 153 14.34 -3.28 6.16
CA ALA A 153 14.35 -1.97 5.52
C ALA A 153 15.01 -0.88 6.39
N ILE A 154 14.88 -1.00 7.71
CA ILE A 154 15.32 0.01 8.68
C ILE A 154 15.85 -0.67 9.97
N GLY A 155 17.07 -0.29 10.37
CA GLY A 155 17.55 -0.52 11.75
C GLY A 155 17.69 -1.98 12.17
N GLY A 156 17.77 -2.93 11.23
CA GLY A 156 17.94 -4.35 11.54
C GLY A 156 16.75 -5.03 12.23
N LYS A 157 15.54 -4.45 12.14
CA LYS A 157 14.32 -4.97 12.77
C LYS A 157 13.13 -4.87 11.83
N THR A 158 12.12 -5.72 12.03
CA THR A 158 10.88 -5.67 11.25
C THR A 158 10.08 -4.42 11.57
N THR A 159 9.69 -3.69 10.54
CA THR A 159 8.86 -2.49 10.63
C THR A 159 7.69 -2.56 9.64
N ILE A 160 6.80 -1.57 9.69
CA ILE A 160 5.71 -1.42 8.71
C ILE A 160 6.22 -1.32 7.26
N VAL A 161 7.46 -0.86 7.06
CA VAL A 161 8.08 -0.74 5.74
C VAL A 161 8.31 -2.11 5.11
N ASP A 162 8.78 -3.08 5.90
CA ASP A 162 9.06 -4.45 5.45
C ASP A 162 7.78 -5.13 4.93
N PHE A 163 6.66 -4.96 5.65
CA PHE A 163 5.35 -5.47 5.23
C PHE A 163 4.84 -4.80 3.94
N GLN A 164 5.04 -3.50 3.79
CA GLN A 164 4.67 -2.79 2.56
C GLN A 164 5.51 -3.24 1.36
N VAL A 165 6.81 -3.44 1.57
CA VAL A 165 7.74 -3.96 0.56
C VAL A 165 7.36 -5.38 0.14
N ALA A 166 7.00 -6.26 1.09
CA ALA A 166 6.51 -7.62 0.79
C ALA A 166 5.16 -7.63 0.06
N LEU A 167 4.27 -6.68 0.35
CA LEU A 167 2.99 -6.53 -0.36
C LEU A 167 3.21 -6.34 -1.85
N PHE A 168 4.12 -5.45 -2.25
CA PHE A 168 4.43 -5.23 -3.67
C PHE A 168 4.99 -6.50 -4.33
N TYR A 169 5.84 -7.26 -3.65
CA TYR A 169 6.37 -8.54 -4.16
C TYR A 169 5.23 -9.52 -4.45
N SER A 170 4.24 -9.57 -3.56
CA SER A 170 3.06 -10.41 -3.76
C SER A 170 2.19 -9.99 -4.95
N TRP A 171 2.25 -8.71 -5.35
CA TRP A 171 1.50 -8.18 -6.50
C TRP A 171 2.15 -8.52 -7.82
N ASP A 172 3.48 -8.63 -7.86
CA ASP A 172 4.21 -9.02 -9.06
C ASP A 172 3.63 -10.26 -9.72
N ASN A 173 3.64 -11.38 -8.98
CA ASN A 173 3.26 -12.69 -9.49
C ASN A 173 1.76 -12.85 -9.72
N LYS A 174 0.93 -12.01 -9.09
CA LYS A 174 -0.53 -12.22 -9.03
C LYS A 174 -1.33 -11.17 -9.79
N ILE A 175 -0.76 -10.00 -10.04
CA ILE A 175 -1.52 -8.81 -10.47
C ILE A 175 -0.78 -8.01 -11.55
N LEU A 176 0.54 -7.84 -11.43
CA LEU A 176 1.28 -6.88 -12.26
C LEU A 176 2.06 -7.52 -13.41
N ASP A 177 2.53 -8.76 -13.25
CA ASP A 177 3.41 -9.45 -14.22
C ASP A 177 4.56 -8.56 -14.72
N ILE A 178 5.24 -7.91 -13.77
CA ILE A 178 6.40 -7.05 -14.07
C ILE A 178 7.71 -7.83 -13.93
N GLY A 179 7.67 -9.02 -13.32
CA GLY A 179 8.72 -10.02 -13.14
C GLY A 179 9.74 -9.63 -12.07
N MET A 180 9.27 -9.04 -10.97
CA MET A 180 10.07 -8.76 -9.78
C MET A 180 10.72 -9.99 -9.11
N THR A 181 10.17 -11.19 -9.30
CA THR A 181 10.77 -12.45 -8.78
C THR A 181 12.16 -12.78 -9.32
N ARG A 182 12.58 -12.16 -10.43
CA ARG A 182 13.94 -12.34 -10.96
C ARG A 182 15.01 -11.58 -10.17
N TYR A 183 14.62 -10.66 -9.28
CA TYR A 183 15.57 -9.87 -8.50
C TYR A 183 15.93 -10.60 -7.20
N ALA A 184 17.11 -11.24 -7.20
CA ALA A 184 17.58 -12.06 -6.09
C ALA A 184 17.56 -11.32 -4.74
N LYS A 185 17.99 -10.05 -4.70
CA LYS A 185 17.96 -9.21 -3.49
C LYS A 185 16.54 -9.04 -2.93
N TYR A 186 15.55 -8.92 -3.81
CA TYR A 186 14.18 -8.69 -3.39
C TYR A 186 13.52 -9.97 -2.89
N SER A 187 13.72 -11.08 -3.60
CA SER A 187 13.28 -12.40 -3.13
C SER A 187 13.94 -12.77 -1.80
N GLU A 188 15.21 -12.43 -1.61
CA GLU A 188 15.92 -12.63 -0.34
C GLU A 188 15.38 -11.76 0.78
N PHE A 189 15.18 -10.46 0.53
CA PHE A 189 14.58 -9.53 1.48
C PHE A 189 13.22 -10.05 1.96
N VAL A 190 12.31 -10.40 1.04
CA VAL A 190 10.97 -10.86 1.40
C VAL A 190 10.99 -12.19 2.15
N ARG A 191 11.89 -13.11 1.81
CA ARG A 191 12.08 -14.35 2.56
C ARG A 191 12.56 -14.12 3.99
N ASN A 192 13.30 -13.04 4.24
CA ASN A 192 13.80 -12.73 5.58
C ASN A 192 12.80 -11.91 6.40
N ALA A 193 12.09 -10.97 5.77
CA ALA A 193 11.10 -10.11 6.40
C ALA A 193 9.80 -10.84 6.81
N LEU A 194 9.49 -12.00 6.22
CA LEU A 194 8.27 -12.79 6.48
C LEU A 194 8.50 -14.04 7.36
N LYS A 195 9.68 -14.18 7.97
CA LYS A 195 9.94 -15.20 9.00
C LYS A 195 9.43 -14.73 10.35
#